data_AF-A0A951UBN4-F1
#
_entry.id   AF-A0A951UBN4-F1
#
_cell.length_a   1.000
_cell.length_b   1.000
_cell.length_c   1.000
_cell.angle_alpha   90.00
_cell.angle_beta   90.00
_cell.angle_gamma   90.00
#
_symmetry.space_group_name_H-M   'P 1'
#
loop_
_entity.id
_entity.type
_entity.pdbx_description
1 polymer ?
#
loop_
_entity_poly.entity_id
_entity_poly.type
_entity_poly.pdbx_seq_one_letter_code
_entity_poly.pdbx_strand_id
1 'polypeptide(L)'
;MTITQLFNGANLFVLPFWALMILLPNWGVTRKVMESYLPFVALAGLYVYLFVTSITPESAEALSNPQLADIARFFADEKAAATGWIHFLVMDLFVGRYIYWEGQRTGVWTVHSLALCLFAGPMGLLSHILTSWISKSFTSSSESDTATPSTDTTQA
;
A
#
# COMPACT_ATOMS: atom_id res chain seq x y z
N MET A 1 14.69 22.01 10.64
CA MET A 1 13.53 21.98 9.74
C MET A 1 12.28 22.13 10.57
N THR A 2 11.27 22.86 10.08
CA THR A 2 9.95 22.88 10.72
C THR A 2 9.20 21.58 10.45
N ILE A 3 8.21 21.26 11.27
CA ILE A 3 7.39 20.04 11.09
C ILE A 3 6.62 20.11 9.78
N THR A 4 6.12 21.29 9.44
CA THR A 4 5.48 21.57 8.16
C THR A 4 6.41 21.27 6.97
N GLN A 5 7.72 21.56 7.07
CA GLN A 5 8.68 21.22 6.02
C GLN A 5 8.88 19.71 5.88
N LEU A 6 8.97 18.98 7.00
CA LEU A 6 9.10 17.53 7.01
C LEU A 6 7.84 16.86 6.44
N PHE A 7 6.66 17.35 6.83
CA PHE A 7 5.36 16.92 6.32
C PHE A 7 5.23 17.15 4.81
N ASN A 8 5.52 18.37 4.34
CA ASN A 8 5.46 18.69 2.91
C ASN A 8 6.49 17.89 2.10
N GLY A 9 7.69 17.72 2.67
CA GLY A 9 8.74 16.90 2.08
C GLY A 9 8.33 15.44 1.93
N ALA A 10 7.71 14.85 2.96
CA ALA A 10 7.22 13.46 2.91
C ALA A 10 6.12 13.28 1.86
N ASN A 11 5.16 14.21 1.79
CA ASN A 11 4.10 14.18 0.77
C ASN A 11 4.69 14.29 -0.64
N LEU A 12 5.61 15.24 -0.88
CA LEU A 12 6.24 15.39 -2.18
C LEU A 12 7.12 14.18 -2.53
N PHE A 13 7.76 13.56 -1.54
CA PHE A 13 8.61 12.40 -1.74
C PHE A 13 7.84 11.18 -2.24
N VAL A 14 6.62 10.93 -1.74
CA VAL A 14 5.85 9.74 -2.16
C VAL A 14 5.30 9.85 -3.59
N LEU A 15 4.99 11.07 -4.07
CA LEU A 15 4.28 11.28 -5.34
C LEU A 15 5.01 10.72 -6.57
N PRO A 16 6.34 10.91 -6.74
CA PRO A 16 7.08 10.29 -7.84
C PRO A 16 6.94 8.76 -7.86
N PHE A 17 6.97 8.10 -6.70
CA PHE A 17 6.84 6.64 -6.64
C PHE A 17 5.47 6.17 -7.09
N TRP A 18 4.41 6.86 -6.68
CA TRP A 18 3.04 6.61 -7.15
C TRP A 18 2.90 6.86 -8.64
N ALA A 19 3.42 7.97 -9.14
CA ALA A 19 3.39 8.29 -10.57
C ALA A 19 4.11 7.22 -11.40
N LEU A 20 5.27 6.73 -10.93
CA LEU A 20 6.02 5.65 -11.57
C LEU A 20 5.22 4.34 -11.59
N MET A 21 4.59 3.96 -10.48
CA MET A 21 3.78 2.73 -10.41
C MET A 21 2.52 2.80 -11.29
N ILE A 22 1.87 3.96 -11.37
CA ILE A 22 0.61 4.15 -12.09
C ILE A 22 0.84 4.35 -13.59
N LEU A 23 1.75 5.25 -13.98
CA LEU A 23 1.93 5.65 -15.37
C LEU A 23 2.93 4.76 -16.12
N LEU A 24 3.96 4.27 -15.42
CA LEU A 24 5.06 3.52 -16.02
C LEU A 24 5.33 2.19 -15.28
N PRO A 25 4.32 1.31 -15.14
CA PRO A 25 4.44 0.09 -14.33
C PRO A 25 5.49 -0.88 -14.88
N ASN A 26 5.71 -0.92 -16.19
CA ASN A 26 6.63 -1.88 -16.81
C ASN A 26 8.06 -1.36 -16.99
N TRP A 27 8.33 -0.10 -16.62
CA TRP A 27 9.62 0.54 -16.84
C TRP A 27 10.70 -0.05 -15.92
N GLY A 28 11.90 -0.31 -16.44
CA GLY A 28 12.99 -0.93 -15.70
C GLY A 28 13.42 -0.13 -14.46
N VAL A 29 13.32 1.21 -14.52
CA VAL A 29 13.56 2.08 -13.37
C VAL A 29 12.48 1.89 -12.30
N THR A 30 11.20 1.90 -12.67
CA THR A 30 10.08 1.65 -11.74
C THR A 30 10.27 0.33 -11.01
N ARG A 31 10.58 -0.76 -11.73
CA ARG A 31 10.85 -2.08 -11.14
C ARG A 31 12.01 -2.03 -10.15
N LYS A 32 13.15 -1.46 -10.55
CA LYS A 32 14.36 -1.36 -9.70
C LYS A 32 14.11 -0.54 -8.43
N VAL A 33 13.37 0.55 -8.55
CA VAL A 33 13.01 1.40 -7.40
C VAL A 33 12.04 0.66 -6.47
N MET A 34 11.02 -0.01 -7.01
CA MET A 34 10.05 -0.79 -6.24
C MET A 34 10.60 -2.13 -5.73
N GLU A 35 11.72 -2.60 -6.25
CA GLU A 35 12.46 -3.74 -5.70
C GLU A 35 13.26 -3.32 -4.46
N SER A 36 13.77 -2.09 -4.45
CA SER A 36 14.55 -1.54 -3.35
C SER A 36 13.69 -1.19 -2.12
N TYR A 37 14.22 -1.48 -0.94
CA TYR A 37 13.64 -1.02 0.33
C TYR A 37 14.04 0.43 0.69
N LEU A 38 14.93 1.05 -0.08
CA LEU A 38 15.51 2.35 0.26
C LEU A 38 14.46 3.47 0.46
N PRO A 39 13.42 3.62 -0.39
CA PRO A 39 12.40 4.65 -0.19
C PRO A 39 11.61 4.45 1.11
N PHE A 40 11.32 3.19 1.44
CA PHE A 40 10.58 2.80 2.64
C PHE A 40 11.41 3.02 3.90
N VAL A 41 12.70 2.67 3.86
CA VAL A 41 13.63 2.91 4.98
C VAL A 41 13.79 4.40 5.24
N ALA A 42 13.86 5.23 4.19
CA ALA A 42 13.93 6.68 4.35
C ALA A 42 12.69 7.25 5.05
N LEU A 43 11.49 6.85 4.60
CA LEU A 43 10.23 7.27 5.23
C LEU A 43 10.05 6.70 6.64
N ALA A 44 10.43 5.44 6.86
CA ALA A 44 10.38 4.81 8.18
C ALA A 44 11.36 5.47 9.16
N GLY A 45 12.55 5.84 8.70
CA GLY A 45 13.51 6.60 9.50
C GLY A 45 12.97 7.98 9.89
N LEU A 46 12.31 8.67 8.96
CA LEU A 46 11.63 9.93 9.24
C LEU A 46 10.48 9.74 10.25
N TYR A 47 9.68 8.68 10.10
CA TYR A 47 8.64 8.32 11.06
C TYR A 47 9.23 8.08 12.46
N VAL A 48 10.26 7.25 12.59
CA VAL A 48 10.90 6.95 13.88
C VAL A 48 11.45 8.23 14.51
N TYR A 49 12.10 9.08 13.73
CA TYR A 49 12.59 10.37 14.21
C TYR A 49 11.46 11.22 14.79
N LEU A 50 10.38 11.43 14.02
CA LEU A 50 9.25 12.24 14.48
C LEU A 50 8.53 11.61 15.67
N PHE A 51 8.32 10.29 15.64
CA PHE A 51 7.71 9.53 16.72
C PHE A 51 8.46 9.71 18.03
N VAL A 52 9.78 9.47 18.04
CA VAL A 52 10.62 9.64 19.23
C VAL A 52 10.64 11.08 19.72
N THR A 53 10.65 12.07 18.82
CA THR A 53 10.60 13.49 19.21
C THR A 53 9.22 13.99 19.63
N SER A 54 8.15 13.26 19.29
CA SER A 54 6.76 13.58 19.65
C SER A 54 6.32 12.93 20.97
N ILE A 55 7.01 11.88 21.42
CA ILE A 55 6.71 11.23 22.69
C ILE A 55 7.10 12.15 23.85
N THR A 56 6.11 12.48 24.66
CA THR A 56 6.24 13.11 25.97
C THR A 56 5.95 12.09 27.07
N PRO A 57 6.35 12.32 28.34
CA PRO A 57 6.00 11.42 29.44
C PRO A 57 4.49 11.17 29.57
N GLU A 58 3.69 12.21 29.38
CA GLU A 58 2.22 12.15 29.40
C GLU A 58 1.66 11.29 28.25
N SER A 59 2.21 11.44 27.04
CA SER A 59 1.78 10.62 25.90
C SER A 59 2.31 9.18 25.95
N ALA A 60 3.46 8.93 26.58
CA ALA A 60 3.94 7.58 26.86
C ALA A 60 3.01 6.83 27.85
N GLU A 61 2.53 7.53 28.88
CA GLU A 61 1.55 6.97 29.82
C GLU A 61 0.20 6.70 29.13
N ALA A 62 -0.28 7.64 28.31
CA ALA A 62 -1.47 7.45 27.48
C ALA A 62 -1.36 6.25 26.52
N LEU A 63 -0.18 6.02 25.93
CA LEU A 63 0.05 4.84 25.06
C LEU A 63 0.06 3.51 25.83
N SER A 64 0.33 3.53 27.14
CA SER A 64 0.34 2.32 27.97
C SER A 64 -1.06 1.83 28.37
N ASN A 65 -2.03 2.75 28.47
CA ASN A 65 -3.44 2.44 28.68
C ASN A 65 -4.34 3.31 27.78
N PRO A 66 -4.36 3.05 26.47
CA PRO A 66 -4.96 3.96 25.50
C PRO A 66 -6.47 4.05 25.64
N GLN A 67 -6.98 5.20 26.10
CA GLN A 67 -8.37 5.58 25.90
C GLN A 67 -8.50 6.40 24.61
N LEU A 68 -9.66 6.30 23.95
CA LEU A 68 -9.92 7.03 22.71
C LEU A 68 -9.75 8.55 22.88
N ALA A 69 -10.13 9.08 24.04
CA ALA A 69 -9.99 10.49 24.39
C ALA A 69 -8.52 10.92 24.46
N ASP A 70 -7.64 10.09 25.00
CA ASP A 70 -6.22 10.40 25.14
C ASP A 70 -5.50 10.35 23.79
N ILE A 71 -5.88 9.40 22.93
CA ILE A 71 -5.42 9.34 21.54
C ILE A 71 -5.86 10.61 20.78
N ALA A 72 -7.13 11.01 20.91
CA ALA A 72 -7.64 12.20 20.24
C ALA A 72 -6.90 13.48 20.67
N ARG A 73 -6.57 13.60 21.97
CA ARG A 73 -5.77 14.72 22.50
C ARG A 73 -4.33 14.66 22.00
N PHE A 74 -3.74 13.47 21.91
CA PHE A 74 -2.41 13.29 21.33
C PHE A 74 -2.37 13.78 19.88
N PHE A 75 -3.35 13.40 19.06
CA PHE A 75 -3.46 13.87 17.67
C PHE A 75 -3.81 15.35 17.49
N ALA A 76 -4.19 16.07 18.55
CA ALA A 76 -4.40 17.51 18.49
C ALA A 76 -3.08 18.29 18.40
N ASP A 77 -1.95 17.67 18.75
CA ASP A 77 -0.62 18.24 18.60
C ASP A 77 -0.12 18.11 17.15
N GLU A 78 0.43 19.20 16.60
CA GLU A 78 0.91 19.24 15.21
C GLU A 78 2.02 18.20 14.94
N LYS A 79 2.89 17.92 15.92
CA LYS A 79 3.97 16.93 15.79
C LYS A 79 3.39 15.53 15.72
N ALA A 80 2.47 15.20 16.62
CA ALA A 80 1.83 13.89 16.68
C ALA A 80 0.98 13.63 15.42
N ALA A 81 0.26 14.64 14.95
CA ALA A 81 -0.48 14.58 13.70
C ALA A 81 0.44 14.32 12.50
N ALA A 82 1.56 15.03 12.40
CA ALA A 82 2.55 14.80 11.35
C ALA A 82 3.17 13.39 11.42
N THR A 83 3.49 12.91 12.62
CA THR A 83 3.98 11.53 12.84
C THR A 83 2.97 10.50 12.34
N GLY A 84 1.70 10.63 12.71
CA GLY A 84 0.64 9.72 12.26
C GLY A 84 0.39 9.82 10.75
N TRP A 85 0.49 11.01 10.17
CA TRP A 85 0.38 11.17 8.71
C TRP A 85 1.50 10.44 7.98
N ILE A 86 2.74 10.57 8.44
CA ILE A 86 3.88 9.89 7.83
C ILE A 86 3.78 8.37 8.03
N HIS A 87 3.21 7.91 9.15
CA HIS A 87 2.86 6.51 9.32
C HIS A 87 1.92 6.01 8.21
N PHE A 88 0.85 6.75 7.90
CA PHE A 88 -0.03 6.42 6.78
C PHE A 88 0.71 6.42 5.44
N LEU A 89 1.52 7.44 5.16
CA LEU A 89 2.30 7.51 3.91
C LEU A 89 3.23 6.30 3.71
N VAL A 90 3.90 5.85 4.78
CA VAL A 90 4.80 4.68 4.73
C VAL A 90 3.99 3.41 4.45
N MET A 91 2.89 3.22 5.18
CA MET A 91 2.04 2.03 5.05
C MET A 91 1.34 1.97 3.70
N ASP A 92 0.78 3.09 3.23
CA ASP A 92 0.10 3.18 1.94
C ASP A 92 1.06 2.94 0.78
N LEU A 93 2.27 3.49 0.83
CA LEU A 93 3.28 3.22 -0.19
C LEU A 93 3.70 1.75 -0.19
N PHE A 94 3.81 1.13 1.00
CA PHE A 94 4.18 -0.29 1.12
C PHE A 94 3.09 -1.21 0.57
N VAL A 95 1.82 -0.91 0.89
CA VAL A 95 0.66 -1.61 0.33
C VAL A 95 0.58 -1.38 -1.19
N GLY A 96 0.83 -0.16 -1.66
CA GLY A 96 0.92 0.18 -3.09
C GLY A 96 1.98 -0.66 -3.80
N ARG A 97 3.17 -0.81 -3.22
CA ARG A 97 4.22 -1.70 -3.73
C ARG A 97 3.76 -3.16 -3.80
N TYR A 98 3.06 -3.64 -2.77
CA TYR A 98 2.52 -5.00 -2.77
C TYR A 98 1.52 -5.20 -3.93
N ILE A 99 0.55 -4.29 -4.07
CA ILE A 99 -0.43 -4.30 -5.17
C ILE A 99 0.28 -4.26 -6.52
N TYR A 100 1.29 -3.38 -6.67
CA TYR A 100 2.08 -3.26 -7.89
C TYR A 100 2.73 -4.59 -8.27
N TRP A 101 3.46 -5.24 -7.36
CA TRP A 101 4.13 -6.51 -7.64
C TRP A 101 3.14 -7.65 -7.90
N GLU A 102 2.02 -7.67 -7.19
CA GLU A 102 0.97 -8.66 -7.41
C GLU A 102 0.34 -8.50 -8.81
N GLY A 103 0.10 -7.26 -9.25
CA GLY A 103 -0.31 -6.95 -10.63
C GLY A 103 0.71 -7.40 -11.67
N GLN A 104 2.00 -7.14 -11.43
CA GLN A 104 3.06 -7.57 -12.34
C GLN A 104 3.18 -9.10 -12.43
N ARG A 105 2.87 -9.84 -11.36
CA ARG A 105 2.91 -11.30 -11.31
C ARG A 105 1.67 -11.95 -11.95
N THR A 106 0.50 -11.34 -11.76
CA THR A 106 -0.79 -11.90 -12.18
C THR A 106 -1.28 -11.35 -13.52
N GLY A 107 -0.71 -10.26 -14.00
CA GLY A 107 -1.19 -9.52 -15.18
C GLY A 107 -2.46 -8.72 -14.94
N VAL A 108 -2.96 -8.68 -13.68
CA VAL A 108 -4.18 -7.96 -13.32
C VAL A 108 -3.95 -6.45 -13.38
N TRP A 109 -4.95 -5.72 -13.86
CA TRP A 109 -4.88 -4.27 -13.96
C TRP A 109 -4.93 -3.60 -12.57
N THR A 110 -3.82 -2.97 -12.17
CA THR A 110 -3.64 -2.42 -10.81
C THR A 110 -3.78 -0.91 -10.68
N VAL A 111 -3.91 -0.18 -11.79
CA VAL A 111 -3.97 1.31 -11.78
C VAL A 111 -5.09 1.83 -10.87
N HIS A 112 -6.27 1.19 -10.91
CA HIS A 112 -7.43 1.58 -10.10
C HIS A 112 -7.17 1.37 -8.61
N SER A 113 -6.62 0.20 -8.27
CA SER A 113 -6.29 -0.17 -6.90
C SER A 113 -5.17 0.71 -6.34
N LEU A 114 -4.16 1.06 -7.15
CA LEU A 114 -3.09 1.98 -6.76
C LEU A 114 -3.61 3.41 -6.55
N ALA A 115 -4.49 3.90 -7.43
CA ALA A 115 -5.11 5.21 -7.25
C ALA A 115 -5.97 5.26 -5.98
N LEU A 116 -6.74 4.20 -5.69
CA LEU A 116 -7.50 4.10 -4.43
C LEU A 116 -6.58 3.98 -3.21
N CYS A 117 -5.48 3.24 -3.33
CA CYS A 117 -4.49 3.07 -2.26
C CYS A 117 -3.78 4.38 -1.88
N LEU A 118 -3.60 5.29 -2.85
CA LEU A 118 -3.04 6.62 -2.62
C LEU A 118 -3.93 7.49 -1.71
N PHE A 119 -5.25 7.37 -1.84
CA PHE A 119 -6.20 8.14 -1.01
C PHE A 119 -6.55 7.41 0.30
N ALA A 120 -6.61 6.09 0.25
CA ALA A 120 -6.81 5.24 1.41
C ALA A 120 -6.23 3.85 1.13
N GLY A 121 -5.10 3.53 1.77
CA GLY A 121 -4.45 2.22 1.66
C GLY A 121 -5.40 1.02 1.76
N PRO A 122 -6.31 0.97 2.76
CA PRO A 122 -7.26 -0.13 2.92
C PRO A 122 -8.23 -0.28 1.75
N MET A 123 -8.69 0.83 1.16
CA MET A 123 -9.60 0.80 0.02
C MET A 123 -8.91 0.26 -1.23
N GLY A 124 -7.66 0.66 -1.46
CA GLY A 124 -6.85 0.14 -2.57
C GLY A 124 -6.59 -1.35 -2.46
N LEU A 125 -6.25 -1.83 -1.26
CA LEU A 125 -6.05 -3.26 -1.00
C LEU A 125 -7.33 -4.06 -1.24
N LEU A 126 -8.46 -3.60 -0.73
CA LEU A 126 -9.76 -4.25 -0.91
C LEU A 126 -10.14 -4.32 -2.40
N SER A 127 -9.94 -3.22 -3.12
CA SER A 127 -10.15 -3.15 -4.57
C SER A 127 -9.29 -4.20 -5.30
N HIS A 128 -8.01 -4.30 -4.98
CA HIS A 128 -7.12 -5.26 -5.63
C HIS A 128 -7.53 -6.71 -5.37
N ILE A 129 -7.88 -7.04 -4.13
CA ILE A 129 -8.34 -8.40 -3.76
C ILE A 129 -9.58 -8.76 -4.57
N LEU A 130 -10.54 -7.83 -4.68
CA LEU A 130 -11.77 -8.05 -5.45
C LEU A 130 -11.46 -8.27 -6.94
N THR A 131 -10.63 -7.43 -7.55
CA THR A 131 -10.26 -7.56 -8.96
C THR A 131 -9.50 -8.87 -9.21
N SER A 132 -8.55 -9.22 -8.35
CA SER A 132 -7.77 -10.46 -8.45
C SER A 132 -8.64 -11.72 -8.27
N TRP A 133 -9.67 -11.66 -7.42
CA TRP A 133 -10.63 -12.76 -7.26
C TRP A 133 -11.48 -12.95 -8.52
N ILE A 134 -12.00 -11.85 -9.08
CA ILE A 134 -12.79 -11.88 -10.31
C ILE A 134 -11.96 -12.45 -11.47
N SER A 135 -10.73 -11.96 -11.68
CA SER A 135 -9.86 -12.46 -12.76
C SER A 135 -9.57 -13.96 -12.66
N LYS A 136 -9.36 -14.50 -11.46
CA LYS A 136 -9.15 -15.94 -11.27
C LYS A 136 -10.40 -16.78 -11.56
N SER A 137 -11.58 -16.27 -11.18
CA SER A 137 -12.84 -16.97 -11.43
C SER A 137 -13.13 -17.11 -12.92
N PHE A 138 -12.80 -16.10 -13.73
CA PHE A 138 -12.98 -16.16 -15.19
C PHE A 138 -12.04 -17.16 -15.87
N THR A 139 -10.78 -17.27 -15.42
CA THR A 139 -9.83 -18.25 -15.97
C THR A 139 -10.23 -19.69 -15.64
N SER A 140 -10.83 -19.94 -14.47
CA SER A 140 -11.22 -21.30 -14.06
C SER A 140 -12.44 -21.84 -14.82
N SER A 141 -13.32 -20.98 -15.33
CA SER A 141 -14.49 -21.40 -16.12
C SER A 141 -14.15 -21.78 -17.56
N SER A 142 -13.07 -21.25 -18.14
CA SER A 142 -12.68 -21.64 -19.51
C SER A 142 -12.05 -23.04 -19.59
N GLU A 143 -11.50 -23.54 -18.48
CA GLU A 143 -10.79 -24.83 -18.48
C GLU A 143 -11.75 -26.02 -18.31
N SER A 144 -12.93 -25.81 -17.69
CA SER A 144 -13.95 -26.85 -17.52
C SER A 144 -14.75 -27.17 -18.79
N ASP A 145 -14.83 -26.24 -19.75
CA ASP A 145 -15.58 -26.46 -21.01
C ASP A 145 -14.80 -27.26 -22.07
N THR A 146 -13.49 -27.48 -21.86
CA THR A 146 -12.66 -28.28 -22.77
C THR A 146 -12.55 -29.76 -22.40
N ALA A 147 -13.12 -30.19 -21.27
CA ALA A 147 -12.90 -31.53 -20.74
C ALA A 147 -14.20 -32.36 -20.64
N THR A 148 -14.71 -32.88 -21.77
CA THR A 148 -15.26 -34.27 -21.96
C THR A 148 -16.06 -34.41 -23.28
N PRO A 149 -16.34 -35.62 -23.82
CA PRO A 149 -15.65 -36.92 -23.72
C PRO A 149 -15.44 -37.55 -25.12
N SER A 150 -14.26 -38.11 -25.43
CA SER A 150 -14.15 -39.04 -26.57
C SER A 150 -14.69 -40.40 -26.14
N THR A 151 -15.98 -40.57 -26.37
CA THR A 151 -16.73 -41.81 -26.47
C THR A 151 -15.95 -42.82 -27.33
N ASP A 152 -15.48 -43.92 -26.75
CA ASP A 152 -15.06 -45.09 -27.52
C ASP A 152 -16.17 -46.14 -27.41
N THR A 153 -17.01 -46.15 -28.44
CA THR A 153 -18.08 -47.12 -28.65
C THR A 153 -17.68 -48.01 -29.82
N THR A 154 -17.56 -49.31 -29.53
CA THR A 154 -17.75 -50.44 -30.45
C THR A 154 -16.68 -50.74 -31.50
N GLN A 155 -16.05 -51.92 -31.34
CA GLN A 155 -16.06 -53.04 -32.31
C GLN A 155 -15.37 -54.24 -31.61
N ALA A 156 -16.13 -55.29 -31.25
CA ALA A 156 -16.47 -56.50 -32.04
C ALA A 156 -15.42 -57.62 -31.84
#